data_AF-A0A427XZP0-F1
#
_entry.id   AF-A0A427XZP0-F1
#
_cell.length_a   1.000
_cell.length_b   1.000
_cell.length_c   1.000
_cell.angle_alpha   90.00
_cell.angle_beta   90.00
_cell.angle_gamma   90.00
#
_symmetry.space_group_name_H-M   'P 1'
#
loop_
_entity.id
_entity.type
_entity.pdbx_description
1 polymer ?
#
loop_
_entity_poly.entity_id
_entity_poly.type
_entity_poly.pdbx_seq_one_letter_code
_entity_poly.pdbx_strand_id
1 'polypeptide(L)'
;MLAVSLPLVLLAFILYALRIAPRIAKPGRSSPWDVARHGFTLRMSTTALNSLPRVAIGRLGPAVRGLGKAFYNVGAVAGVIGSGVATAGTAWAVRAAWTAVWAEAEAHAIEQSSVVKRGIDAAAAAGVHASNVGLEPLVSGFRPCVVGLTPQIPGVTAPLSHLPTLLLAFVIAQLIHEWGHAVAAALDDVCPSKFAVNVHLIIPSAAISFPSAVDYLPFRSRARISTAGAWHNLLTCVVLAALAATANLWAPVDGLTIDNVALGYGLETQLKPGDVITHVDDILVAPEGMWQRVINHEEDSSSALGWCIPKGVLLAGELGPCTESHLVAFTPVNFNAEHCLQPHPILKEPAGDCNCEKTHICVKLSKEANVVRIRYWDGKASQQLLWSGDRTVLYAISFKETHRPLKSLTEWASLFNS
;
A
#
# COMPACT_ATOMS: atom_id res chain seq x y z
N MET A 1 -9.18 -12.23 12.11
CA MET A 1 -9.67 -13.54 11.63
C MET A 1 -10.47 -13.44 10.33
N LEU A 2 -11.47 -12.55 10.21
CA LEU A 2 -12.27 -12.35 8.99
C LEU A 2 -11.46 -12.05 7.70
N ALA A 3 -10.39 -11.26 7.80
CA ALA A 3 -9.56 -10.88 6.65
C ALA A 3 -8.82 -12.07 5.98
N VAL A 4 -8.60 -13.17 6.71
CA VAL A 4 -7.90 -14.37 6.21
C VAL A 4 -8.89 -15.47 5.85
N SER A 5 -9.99 -15.60 6.59
CA SER A 5 -10.98 -16.65 6.35
C SER A 5 -11.84 -16.40 5.12
N LEU A 6 -12.25 -15.15 4.88
CA LEU A 6 -13.07 -14.79 3.72
C LEU A 6 -12.40 -15.15 2.36
N PRO A 7 -11.14 -14.77 2.08
CA PRO A 7 -10.51 -15.11 0.81
C PRO A 7 -10.34 -16.62 0.62
N LEU A 8 -10.10 -17.38 1.69
CA LEU A 8 -10.04 -18.84 1.64
C LEU A 8 -11.40 -19.46 1.31
N VAL A 9 -12.49 -18.95 1.89
CA VAL A 9 -13.85 -19.40 1.59
C VAL A 9 -14.22 -19.10 0.14
N LEU A 10 -13.90 -17.90 -0.36
CA LEU A 10 -14.13 -17.54 -1.76
C LEU A 10 -13.31 -18.39 -2.73
N LEU A 11 -12.03 -18.65 -2.40
CA LEU A 11 -11.19 -19.53 -3.19
C LEU A 11 -11.76 -20.95 -3.23
N ALA A 12 -12.20 -21.49 -2.08
CA ALA A 12 -12.84 -22.80 -2.01
C ALA A 12 -14.13 -22.85 -2.85
N PHE A 13 -14.93 -21.78 -2.82
CA PHE A 13 -16.13 -21.65 -3.64
C PHE A 13 -15.80 -21.65 -5.14
N ILE A 14 -14.77 -20.92 -5.57
CA ILE A 14 -14.32 -20.91 -6.97
C ILE A 14 -13.88 -22.30 -7.41
N LEU A 15 -13.07 -22.99 -6.59
CA LEU A 15 -12.62 -24.36 -6.88
C LEU A 15 -13.80 -25.34 -6.96
N TYR A 16 -14.79 -25.19 -6.08
CA TYR A 16 -16.02 -25.98 -6.10
C TYR A 16 -16.86 -25.70 -7.37
N ALA A 17 -17.01 -24.43 -7.74
CA ALA A 17 -17.71 -24.03 -8.95
C ALA A 17 -17.02 -24.59 -10.21
N LEU A 18 -15.68 -24.51 -10.30
CA LEU A 18 -14.91 -25.11 -11.39
C LEU A 18 -15.09 -26.63 -11.44
N ARG A 19 -15.15 -27.31 -10.30
CA ARG A 19 -15.39 -28.76 -10.24
C ARG A 19 -16.74 -29.16 -10.82
N ILE A 20 -17.79 -28.34 -10.61
CA ILE A 20 -19.16 -28.65 -11.00
C ILE A 20 -19.52 -28.14 -12.40
N ALA A 21 -18.96 -27.01 -12.84
CA ALA A 21 -19.31 -26.36 -14.10
C ALA A 21 -19.31 -27.32 -15.32
N PRO A 22 -18.37 -28.25 -15.47
CA PRO A 22 -18.40 -29.23 -16.56
C PRO A 22 -19.58 -30.20 -16.53
N ARG A 23 -20.09 -30.56 -15.34
CA ARG A 23 -21.27 -31.43 -15.19
C ARG A 23 -22.54 -30.72 -15.64
N ILE A 24 -22.63 -29.42 -15.37
CA ILE A 24 -23.73 -28.56 -15.83
C ILE A 24 -23.65 -28.39 -17.35
N ALA A 25 -22.45 -28.15 -17.88
CA ALA A 25 -22.25 -27.93 -19.31
C ALA A 25 -22.52 -29.18 -20.17
N LYS A 26 -22.19 -30.39 -19.67
CA LYS A 26 -22.43 -31.67 -20.37
C LYS A 26 -22.84 -32.77 -19.38
N PRO A 27 -24.15 -32.91 -19.07
CA PRO A 27 -24.63 -33.96 -18.18
C PRO A 27 -24.42 -35.36 -18.80
N GLY A 28 -23.94 -36.33 -18.00
CA GLY A 28 -23.84 -37.75 -18.39
C GLY A 28 -22.43 -38.33 -18.59
N ARG A 29 -21.34 -37.55 -18.47
CA ARG A 29 -19.96 -38.06 -18.59
C ARG A 29 -19.36 -38.39 -17.20
N SER A 30 -18.82 -39.59 -17.02
CA SER A 30 -18.05 -39.97 -15.82
C SER A 30 -16.71 -39.19 -15.80
N SER A 31 -16.47 -38.47 -14.70
CA SER A 31 -15.43 -37.44 -14.51
C SER A 31 -15.19 -36.50 -15.70
N PRO A 32 -15.78 -35.29 -15.71
CA PRO A 32 -15.56 -34.34 -16.79
C PRO A 32 -14.19 -33.64 -16.74
N TRP A 33 -13.33 -34.01 -15.78
CA TRP A 33 -11.97 -33.53 -15.60
C TRP A 33 -10.98 -34.69 -15.76
N ASP A 34 -10.02 -34.50 -16.67
CA ASP A 34 -8.83 -35.33 -16.82
C ASP A 34 -7.74 -34.79 -15.91
N VAL A 35 -7.31 -35.59 -14.93
CA VAL A 35 -6.29 -35.21 -13.95
C VAL A 35 -5.00 -35.96 -14.28
N ALA A 36 -3.91 -35.21 -14.49
CA ALA A 36 -2.58 -35.75 -14.72
C ALA A 36 -1.60 -35.12 -13.73
N ARG A 37 -0.66 -35.91 -13.20
CA ARG A 37 0.44 -35.43 -12.37
C ARG A 37 1.74 -35.62 -13.13
N HIS A 38 2.56 -34.58 -13.23
CA HIS A 38 3.91 -34.64 -13.78
C HIS A 38 4.85 -33.98 -12.77
N GLY A 39 5.62 -34.78 -12.04
CA GLY A 39 6.48 -34.32 -10.94
C GLY A 39 5.70 -33.56 -9.86
N PHE A 40 6.07 -32.30 -9.66
CA PHE A 40 5.45 -31.35 -8.73
C PHE A 40 4.25 -30.57 -9.32
N THR A 41 3.85 -30.89 -10.55
CA THR A 41 2.74 -30.22 -11.23
C THR A 41 1.52 -31.12 -11.25
N LEU A 42 0.41 -30.63 -10.68
CA LEU A 42 -0.91 -31.22 -10.84
C LEU A 42 -1.65 -30.48 -11.95
N ARG A 43 -2.04 -31.18 -13.01
CA ARG A 43 -2.79 -30.65 -14.14
C ARG A 43 -4.19 -31.24 -14.17
N MET A 44 -5.20 -30.39 -14.15
CA MET A 44 -6.60 -30.75 -14.31
C MET A 44 -7.10 -30.13 -15.61
N SER A 45 -7.66 -30.90 -16.52
CA SER A 45 -8.17 -30.37 -17.78
C SER A 45 -9.55 -30.86 -18.16
N THR A 46 -10.32 -30.06 -18.88
CA THR A 46 -11.67 -30.39 -19.32
C THR A 46 -11.94 -29.88 -20.73
N THR A 47 -12.78 -30.61 -21.47
CA THR A 47 -13.32 -30.19 -22.78
C THR A 47 -14.79 -29.78 -22.71
N ALA A 48 -15.42 -29.89 -21.54
CA ALA A 48 -16.85 -29.62 -21.38
C ALA A 48 -17.17 -28.13 -21.47
N LEU A 49 -16.23 -27.27 -21.05
CA LEU A 49 -16.40 -25.81 -20.99
C LEU A 49 -16.12 -25.11 -22.33
N ASN A 50 -15.53 -25.81 -23.30
CA ASN A 50 -15.04 -25.22 -24.54
C ASN A 50 -16.14 -24.54 -25.37
N SER A 51 -17.38 -25.02 -25.29
CA SER A 51 -18.50 -24.45 -26.04
C SER A 51 -19.10 -23.21 -25.39
N LEU A 52 -18.80 -22.91 -24.13
CA LEU A 52 -19.40 -21.80 -23.40
C LEU A 52 -19.18 -20.43 -24.06
N PRO A 53 -17.96 -20.05 -24.50
CA PRO A 53 -17.74 -18.77 -25.16
C PRO A 53 -18.56 -18.64 -26.45
N ARG A 54 -18.65 -19.74 -27.22
CA ARG A 54 -19.46 -19.78 -28.45
C ARG A 54 -20.95 -19.64 -28.15
N VAL A 55 -21.46 -20.25 -27.08
CA VAL A 55 -22.86 -20.08 -26.66
C VAL A 55 -23.12 -18.64 -26.21
N ALA A 56 -22.20 -18.05 -25.46
CA ALA A 56 -22.30 -16.66 -24.98
C ALA A 56 -22.36 -15.65 -26.14
N ILE A 57 -21.53 -15.85 -27.17
CA ILE A 57 -21.46 -14.96 -28.34
C ILE A 57 -22.48 -15.35 -29.42
N GLY A 58 -22.92 -16.60 -29.43
CA GLY A 58 -23.82 -17.18 -30.43
C GLY A 58 -25.15 -16.42 -30.55
N ARG A 59 -25.63 -15.86 -29.44
CA ARG A 59 -26.88 -15.08 -29.36
C ARG A 59 -26.73 -13.62 -29.83
N LEU A 60 -25.51 -13.15 -30.08
CA LEU A 60 -25.25 -11.76 -30.48
C LEU A 60 -25.47 -11.60 -32.00
N GLY A 61 -26.19 -10.53 -32.37
CA GLY A 61 -26.38 -10.13 -33.76
C GLY A 61 -25.08 -9.69 -34.45
N PRO A 62 -25.05 -9.63 -35.79
CA PRO A 62 -23.84 -9.36 -36.58
C PRO A 62 -23.21 -8.00 -36.24
N ALA A 63 -24.01 -6.97 -35.97
CA ALA A 63 -23.52 -5.65 -35.57
C ALA A 63 -22.74 -5.70 -34.25
N VAL A 64 -23.26 -6.40 -33.24
CA VAL A 64 -22.60 -6.53 -31.93
C VAL A 64 -21.33 -7.36 -32.04
N ARG A 65 -21.31 -8.41 -32.87
CA ARG A 65 -20.09 -9.17 -33.16
C ARG A 65 -19.04 -8.30 -33.85
N GLY A 66 -19.45 -7.44 -34.79
CA GLY A 66 -18.57 -6.45 -35.43
C GLY A 66 -17.96 -5.49 -34.42
N LEU A 67 -18.78 -4.95 -33.51
CA LEU A 67 -18.31 -4.08 -32.42
C LEU A 67 -17.34 -4.81 -31.49
N GLY A 68 -17.65 -6.06 -31.13
CA GLY A 68 -16.76 -6.91 -30.34
C GLY A 68 -15.39 -7.09 -31.02
N LYS A 69 -15.37 -7.36 -32.33
CA LYS A 69 -14.11 -7.44 -33.09
C LYS A 69 -13.35 -6.11 -33.09
N ALA A 70 -14.04 -4.98 -33.24
CA ALA A 70 -13.43 -3.65 -33.16
C ALA A 70 -12.81 -3.38 -31.79
N PHE A 71 -13.52 -3.72 -30.72
CA PHE A 71 -13.03 -3.63 -29.34
C PHE A 71 -11.75 -4.43 -29.12
N TYR A 72 -11.69 -5.68 -29.57
CA TYR A 72 -10.45 -6.47 -29.47
C TYR A 72 -9.35 -5.99 -30.43
N ASN A 73 -9.67 -5.34 -31.55
CA ASN A 73 -8.65 -4.72 -32.40
C ASN A 73 -7.94 -3.58 -31.66
N VAL A 74 -8.68 -2.77 -30.88
CA VAL A 74 -8.09 -1.75 -29.99
C VAL A 74 -7.17 -2.42 -28.97
N GLY A 75 -7.65 -3.51 -28.34
CA GLY A 75 -6.84 -4.31 -27.41
C GLY A 75 -5.58 -4.90 -28.05
N ALA A 76 -5.61 -5.28 -29.33
CA ALA A 76 -4.43 -5.75 -30.06
C ALA A 76 -3.39 -4.65 -30.28
N VAL A 77 -3.83 -3.44 -30.67
CA VAL A 77 -2.94 -2.28 -30.83
C VAL A 77 -2.34 -1.88 -29.47
N ALA A 78 -3.17 -1.79 -28.43
CA ALA A 78 -2.72 -1.51 -27.06
C ALA A 78 -1.72 -2.58 -26.57
N GLY A 79 -1.96 -3.86 -26.89
CA GLY A 79 -1.04 -4.95 -26.58
C GLY A 79 0.32 -4.78 -27.24
N VAL A 80 0.38 -4.44 -28.52
CA VAL A 80 1.64 -4.19 -29.25
C VAL A 80 2.41 -3.01 -28.65
N ILE A 81 1.72 -1.89 -28.39
CA ILE A 81 2.32 -0.71 -27.74
C ILE A 81 2.85 -1.10 -26.36
N GLY A 82 2.04 -1.79 -25.56
CA GLY A 82 2.40 -2.25 -24.22
C GLY A 82 3.62 -3.16 -24.22
N SER A 83 3.70 -4.11 -25.16
CA SER A 83 4.88 -4.97 -25.32
C SER A 83 6.14 -4.16 -25.68
N GLY A 84 6.01 -3.15 -26.55
CA GLY A 84 7.12 -2.25 -26.89
C GLY A 84 7.62 -1.46 -25.69
N VAL A 85 6.71 -0.85 -24.93
CA VAL A 85 7.02 -0.12 -23.69
C VAL A 85 7.65 -1.04 -22.65
N ALA A 86 7.09 -2.22 -22.44
CA ALA A 86 7.63 -3.19 -21.48
C ALA A 86 9.06 -3.62 -21.85
N THR A 87 9.31 -3.89 -23.13
CA THR A 87 10.65 -4.28 -23.62
C THR A 87 11.66 -3.14 -23.48
N ALA A 88 11.26 -1.91 -23.78
CA ALA A 88 12.12 -0.74 -23.58
C ALA A 88 12.40 -0.53 -22.08
N GLY A 89 11.39 -0.69 -21.23
CA GLY A 89 11.50 -0.59 -19.78
C GLY A 89 12.42 -1.65 -19.17
N THR A 90 12.32 -2.91 -19.61
CA THR A 90 13.24 -3.97 -19.16
C THR A 90 14.66 -3.72 -19.64
N ALA A 91 14.86 -3.30 -20.89
CA ALA A 91 16.19 -2.94 -21.39
C ALA A 91 16.80 -1.78 -20.60
N TRP A 92 16.00 -0.77 -20.25
CA TRP A 92 16.42 0.34 -19.40
C TRP A 92 16.78 -0.13 -17.98
N ALA A 93 15.94 -0.95 -17.35
CA ALA A 93 16.19 -1.48 -16.01
C ALA A 93 17.46 -2.34 -15.96
N VAL A 94 17.68 -3.20 -16.97
CA VAL A 94 18.90 -4.00 -17.11
C VAL A 94 20.12 -3.09 -17.24
N ARG A 95 20.04 -2.06 -18.08
CA ARG A 95 21.12 -1.08 -18.23
C ARG A 95 21.43 -0.39 -16.90
N ALA A 96 20.40 0.09 -16.19
CA ALA A 96 20.56 0.78 -14.91
C ALA A 96 21.21 -0.12 -13.84
N ALA A 97 20.73 -1.37 -13.73
CA ALA A 97 21.32 -2.36 -12.83
C ALA A 97 22.78 -2.64 -13.19
N TRP A 98 23.09 -2.80 -14.47
CA TRP A 98 24.46 -3.05 -14.93
C TRP A 98 25.39 -1.87 -14.64
N THR A 99 24.93 -0.62 -14.84
CA THR A 99 25.74 0.56 -14.52
C THR A 99 26.04 0.67 -13.02
N ALA A 100 25.11 0.25 -12.15
CA ALA A 100 25.35 0.23 -10.70
C ALA A 100 26.37 -0.84 -10.31
N VAL A 101 26.27 -2.04 -10.89
CA VAL A 101 27.26 -3.12 -10.68
C VAL A 101 28.65 -2.67 -11.14
N TRP A 102 28.74 -1.98 -12.28
CA TRP A 102 30.01 -1.50 -12.80
C TRP A 102 30.64 -0.42 -11.92
N ALA A 103 29.83 0.50 -11.39
CA ALA A 103 30.31 1.53 -10.46
C ALA A 103 30.89 0.92 -9.17
N GLU A 104 30.25 -0.12 -8.62
CA GLU A 104 30.76 -0.84 -7.45
C GLU A 104 32.06 -1.60 -7.77
N ALA A 105 32.12 -2.23 -8.95
CA ALA A 105 33.33 -2.92 -9.40
C ALA A 105 34.51 -1.97 -9.57
N GLU A 106 34.28 -0.76 -10.12
CA GLU A 106 35.31 0.29 -10.23
C GLU A 106 35.74 0.80 -8.84
N ALA A 107 34.80 0.97 -7.89
CA ALA A 107 35.13 1.36 -6.52
C ALA A 107 36.05 0.36 -5.82
N HIS A 108 35.77 -0.94 -5.94
CA HIS A 108 36.62 -1.99 -5.36
C HIS A 108 37.96 -2.16 -6.08
N ALA A 109 38.02 -1.88 -7.38
CA ALA A 109 39.29 -1.88 -8.12
C ALA A 109 40.23 -0.76 -7.65
N ILE A 110 39.69 0.41 -7.27
CA ILE A 110 40.46 1.53 -6.73
C ILE A 110 40.97 1.21 -5.32
N GLU A 111 40.14 0.60 -4.47
CA GLU A 111 40.51 0.26 -3.09
C GLU A 111 41.68 -0.72 -3.01
N GLN A 112 41.74 -1.73 -3.89
CA GLN A 112 42.85 -2.70 -3.95
C GLN A 112 44.19 -2.09 -4.39
N SER A 113 44.18 -0.96 -5.11
CA SER A 113 45.41 -0.24 -5.49
C SER A 113 46.01 0.59 -4.35
N SER A 114 45.27 0.79 -3.25
CA SER A 114 45.64 1.64 -2.11
C SER A 114 46.12 0.88 -0.87
N VAL A 115 46.76 -0.29 -1.05
CA VAL A 115 47.49 -0.97 0.03
C VAL A 115 48.75 -0.16 0.39
N VAL A 116 48.54 0.97 1.05
CA VAL A 116 49.57 1.67 1.81
C VAL A 116 49.87 0.79 3.01
N LYS A 117 51.08 0.24 2.98
CA LYS A 117 51.77 -0.50 4.04
C LYS A 117 51.58 0.21 5.39
N ARG A 118 50.61 -0.22 6.20
CA ARG A 118 50.52 0.16 7.61
C ARG A 118 51.67 -0.53 8.34
N GLY A 119 52.83 0.13 8.30
CA GLY A 119 53.90 -0.09 9.26
C GLY A 119 53.37 0.31 10.64
N ILE A 120 53.28 -0.68 11.50
CA ILE A 120 53.34 -0.51 12.95
C ILE A 120 54.64 0.25 13.21
N ASP A 121 54.56 1.46 13.76
CA ASP A 121 55.51 2.08 14.69
C ASP A 121 55.25 3.60 14.79
N ALA A 122 54.65 4.02 15.92
CA ALA A 122 54.89 5.27 16.65
C ALA A 122 53.61 5.72 17.38
N ALA A 123 53.47 5.23 18.61
CA ALA A 123 52.83 6.01 19.65
C ALA A 123 53.63 7.31 19.90
N ALA A 124 52.91 8.34 20.36
CA ALA A 124 53.40 9.57 21.01
C ALA A 124 53.81 10.75 20.12
N ALA A 125 52.82 11.61 19.83
CA ALA A 125 52.92 13.06 20.00
C ALA A 125 51.49 13.60 20.22
N ALA A 126 51.10 13.76 21.48
CA ALA A 126 50.93 15.08 22.10
C ALA A 126 49.66 15.80 21.62
N GLY A 127 48.64 15.80 22.47
CA GLY A 127 47.30 16.31 22.17
C GLY A 127 47.23 17.82 21.98
N VAL A 128 46.09 18.27 21.45
CA VAL A 128 45.58 19.64 21.51
C VAL A 128 44.11 19.62 21.03
N HIS A 129 43.24 20.22 21.84
CA HIS A 129 41.88 20.72 21.58
C HIS A 129 40.81 19.80 20.98
N ALA A 130 39.91 19.37 21.88
CA ALA A 130 38.49 19.21 21.58
C ALA A 130 37.92 20.52 21.00
N SER A 131 37.39 20.45 19.79
CA SER A 131 36.54 21.49 19.20
C SER A 131 35.54 20.83 18.27
N ASN A 132 34.29 21.28 18.42
CA ASN A 132 33.09 20.83 17.73
C ASN A 132 33.30 20.73 16.20
N VAL A 133 33.24 19.51 15.67
CA VAL A 133 32.94 19.25 14.26
C VAL A 133 31.99 18.05 14.25
N GLY A 134 30.81 18.24 13.65
CA GLY A 134 29.77 17.22 13.58
C GLY A 134 30.30 15.93 12.98
N LEU A 135 30.31 14.87 13.80
CA LEU A 135 30.37 13.51 13.30
C LEU A 135 28.97 13.14 12.81
N GLU A 136 28.70 13.45 11.55
CA GLU A 136 27.88 12.57 10.72
C GLU A 136 28.46 11.15 10.83
N PRO A 137 27.68 10.12 11.23
CA PRO A 137 28.14 8.76 11.06
C PRO A 137 28.26 8.51 9.55
N LEU A 138 29.49 8.31 9.08
CA LEU A 138 29.83 7.78 7.76
C LEU A 138 29.27 6.36 7.61
N VAL A 139 27.95 6.27 7.42
CA VAL A 139 27.22 5.12 6.87
C VAL A 139 26.32 5.65 5.74
N SER A 140 26.86 6.58 4.94
CA SER A 140 26.31 6.92 3.62
C SER A 140 27.07 6.10 2.58
N GLY A 141 26.78 4.80 2.54
CA GLY A 141 27.51 3.83 1.70
C GLY A 141 26.69 2.68 1.17
N PHE A 142 25.37 2.68 1.38
CA PHE A 142 24.45 1.78 0.69
C PHE A 142 23.17 2.56 0.36
N ARG A 143 23.20 3.34 -0.71
CA ARG A 143 21.97 3.71 -1.42
C ARG A 143 21.77 2.66 -2.51
N PRO A 144 21.03 1.55 -2.27
CA PRO A 144 20.54 0.79 -3.39
C PRO A 144 19.67 1.77 -4.19
N CYS A 145 20.05 2.02 -5.44
CA CYS A 145 19.16 2.66 -6.40
C CYS A 145 18.04 1.64 -6.67
N VAL A 146 17.07 1.57 -5.76
CA VAL A 146 15.86 0.79 -5.94
C VAL A 146 15.02 1.58 -6.92
N VAL A 147 15.20 1.29 -8.21
CA VAL A 147 14.16 1.54 -9.20
C VAL A 147 12.93 0.78 -8.71
N GLY A 148 11.97 1.54 -8.18
CA GLY A 148 10.88 1.11 -7.31
C GLY A 148 9.93 0.08 -7.90
N LEU A 149 10.30 -1.19 -7.78
CA LEU A 149 9.38 -2.30 -7.63
C LEU A 149 9.94 -3.18 -6.51
N THR A 150 9.49 -2.98 -5.28
CA THR A 150 9.73 -3.97 -4.22
C THR A 150 8.92 -5.22 -4.58
N PRO A 151 9.58 -6.34 -4.96
CA PRO A 151 8.84 -7.54 -5.31
C PRO A 151 8.07 -7.99 -4.07
N GLN A 152 6.74 -8.07 -4.17
CA GLN A 152 5.88 -8.50 -3.07
C GLN A 152 6.04 -10.02 -2.87
N ILE A 153 7.04 -10.42 -2.08
CA ILE A 153 7.35 -11.79 -1.72
C ILE A 153 6.70 -12.07 -0.35
N PRO A 154 5.64 -12.92 -0.30
CA PRO A 154 5.02 -13.30 0.96
C PRO A 154 6.04 -13.94 1.90
N GLY A 155 6.11 -13.43 3.14
CA GLY A 155 7.06 -13.87 4.16
C GLY A 155 8.42 -13.16 4.14
N VAL A 156 8.70 -12.33 3.11
CA VAL A 156 9.93 -11.52 3.04
C VAL A 156 9.60 -10.03 3.02
N THR A 157 8.75 -9.60 2.08
CA THR A 157 8.38 -8.18 1.92
C THR A 157 6.90 -7.91 2.22
N ALA A 158 6.08 -8.95 2.38
CA ALA A 158 4.68 -8.85 2.77
C ALA A 158 4.33 -9.90 3.84
N PRO A 159 3.43 -9.59 4.79
CA PRO A 159 2.96 -10.56 5.77
C PRO A 159 2.38 -11.83 5.13
N LEU A 160 2.70 -13.00 5.68
CA LEU A 160 2.20 -14.28 5.16
C LEU A 160 0.65 -14.39 5.25
N SER A 161 0.03 -13.59 6.11
CA SER A 161 -1.42 -13.44 6.22
C SER A 161 -2.08 -12.90 4.95
N HIS A 162 -1.35 -12.20 4.07
CA HIS A 162 -1.88 -11.66 2.81
C HIS A 162 -1.90 -12.70 1.68
N LEU A 163 -1.19 -13.83 1.85
CA LEU A 163 -1.05 -14.87 0.84
C LEU A 163 -2.41 -15.38 0.32
N PRO A 164 -3.44 -15.67 1.15
CA PRO A 164 -4.73 -16.13 0.63
C PRO A 164 -5.43 -15.12 -0.26
N THR A 165 -5.35 -13.83 0.07
CA THR A 165 -5.93 -12.75 -0.72
C THR A 165 -5.21 -12.60 -2.05
N LEU A 166 -3.87 -12.66 -2.04
CA LEU A 166 -3.06 -12.61 -3.27
C LEU A 166 -3.33 -13.81 -4.18
N LEU A 167 -3.43 -15.02 -3.61
CA LEU A 167 -3.77 -16.23 -4.36
C LEU A 167 -5.17 -16.15 -4.97
N LEU A 168 -6.15 -15.65 -4.22
CA LEU A 168 -7.50 -15.45 -4.72
C LEU A 168 -7.53 -14.46 -5.88
N ALA A 169 -6.90 -13.29 -5.71
CA ALA A 169 -6.82 -12.26 -6.76
C ALA A 169 -6.12 -12.81 -8.01
N PHE A 170 -5.03 -13.55 -7.83
CA PHE A 170 -4.30 -14.18 -8.91
C PHE A 170 -5.15 -15.21 -9.68
N VAL A 171 -5.86 -16.11 -8.97
CA VAL A 171 -6.76 -17.09 -9.61
C VAL A 171 -7.86 -16.41 -10.41
N ILE A 172 -8.50 -15.38 -9.84
CA ILE A 172 -9.56 -14.63 -10.54
C ILE A 172 -8.99 -13.97 -11.80
N ALA A 173 -7.84 -13.30 -11.69
CA ALA A 173 -7.19 -12.66 -12.83
C ALA A 173 -6.83 -13.66 -13.94
N GLN A 174 -6.35 -14.85 -13.59
CA GLN A 174 -6.07 -15.91 -14.56
C GLN A 174 -7.34 -16.41 -15.26
N LEU A 175 -8.45 -16.61 -14.52
CA LEU A 175 -9.71 -17.04 -15.13
C LEU A 175 -10.27 -15.99 -16.10
N ILE A 176 -10.20 -14.71 -15.74
CA ILE A 176 -10.62 -13.60 -16.60
C ILE A 176 -9.71 -13.50 -17.84
N HIS A 177 -8.40 -13.65 -17.68
CA HIS A 177 -7.43 -13.67 -18.77
C HIS A 177 -7.75 -14.74 -19.82
N GLU A 178 -7.91 -15.99 -19.37
CA GLU A 178 -8.23 -17.11 -20.25
C GLU A 178 -9.61 -16.93 -20.89
N TRP A 179 -10.59 -16.41 -20.15
CA TRP A 179 -11.90 -16.08 -20.70
C TRP A 179 -11.80 -15.08 -21.85
N GLY A 180 -10.92 -14.07 -21.73
CA GLY A 180 -10.65 -13.11 -22.80
C GLY A 180 -10.19 -13.78 -24.09
N HIS A 181 -9.22 -14.68 -24.02
CA HIS A 181 -8.76 -15.47 -25.16
C HIS A 181 -9.91 -16.29 -25.78
N ALA A 182 -10.71 -16.94 -24.94
CA ALA A 182 -11.82 -17.78 -25.37
C ALA A 182 -12.92 -16.99 -26.10
N VAL A 183 -13.26 -15.80 -25.59
CA VAL A 183 -14.24 -14.90 -26.21
C VAL A 183 -13.73 -14.33 -27.52
N ALA A 184 -12.47 -13.88 -27.57
CA ALA A 184 -11.87 -13.38 -28.81
C ALA A 184 -11.80 -14.44 -29.90
N ALA A 185 -11.45 -15.68 -29.54
CA ALA A 185 -11.44 -16.81 -30.47
C ALA A 185 -12.85 -17.14 -30.99
N ALA A 186 -13.85 -17.13 -30.12
CA ALA A 186 -15.24 -17.41 -30.50
C ALA A 186 -15.84 -16.32 -31.42
N LEU A 187 -15.35 -15.08 -31.41
CA LEU A 187 -15.73 -14.06 -32.40
C LEU A 187 -15.22 -14.38 -33.81
N ASP A 188 -14.12 -15.13 -33.91
CA ASP A 188 -13.58 -15.65 -35.17
C ASP A 188 -13.97 -17.11 -35.40
N ASP A 189 -15.08 -17.55 -34.79
CA ASP A 189 -15.67 -18.89 -34.91
C ASP A 189 -14.72 -20.05 -34.56
N VAL A 190 -13.70 -19.76 -33.74
CA VAL A 190 -12.76 -20.75 -33.22
C VAL A 190 -13.21 -21.20 -31.84
N CYS A 191 -13.30 -22.52 -31.66
CA CYS A 191 -13.60 -23.13 -30.37
C CYS A 191 -12.28 -23.57 -29.68
N PRO A 192 -12.09 -23.25 -28.39
CA PRO A 192 -11.05 -23.86 -27.57
C PRO A 192 -11.05 -25.39 -27.64
N SER A 193 -9.87 -26.01 -27.69
CA SER A 193 -9.72 -27.47 -27.65
C SER A 193 -9.72 -28.00 -26.22
N LYS A 194 -9.16 -27.25 -25.27
CA LYS A 194 -9.06 -27.70 -23.87
C LYS A 194 -8.88 -26.51 -22.93
N PHE A 195 -9.59 -26.52 -21.80
CA PHE A 195 -9.27 -25.68 -20.65
C PHE A 195 -8.49 -26.50 -19.61
N ALA A 196 -7.43 -25.93 -19.06
CA ALA A 196 -6.60 -26.57 -18.05
C ALA A 196 -6.33 -25.64 -16.87
N VAL A 197 -6.36 -26.19 -15.66
CA VAL A 197 -5.87 -25.57 -14.44
C VAL A 197 -4.67 -26.38 -13.98
N ASN A 198 -3.53 -25.73 -13.78
CA ASN A 198 -2.32 -26.39 -13.29
C ASN A 198 -1.90 -25.76 -11.97
N VAL A 199 -1.49 -26.58 -11.01
CA VAL A 199 -0.89 -26.13 -9.75
C VAL A 199 0.53 -26.64 -9.71
N HIS A 200 1.49 -25.71 -9.71
CA HIS A 200 2.91 -26.02 -9.54
C HIS A 200 3.33 -25.60 -8.14
N LEU A 201 3.64 -26.59 -7.28
CA LEU A 201 3.84 -26.40 -5.84
C LEU A 201 2.61 -25.77 -5.17
N ILE A 202 2.57 -24.44 -5.08
CA ILE A 202 1.47 -23.66 -4.50
C ILE A 202 0.91 -22.62 -5.47
N ILE A 203 1.51 -22.46 -6.65
CA ILE A 203 1.13 -21.43 -7.62
C ILE A 203 0.10 -22.04 -8.58
N PRO A 204 -1.17 -21.62 -8.51
CA PRO A 204 -2.16 -22.02 -9.51
C PRO A 204 -1.86 -21.33 -10.84
N SER A 205 -2.39 -21.86 -11.94
CA SER A 205 -2.33 -21.28 -13.27
C SER A 205 -3.51 -21.81 -14.07
N ALA A 206 -4.04 -21.01 -14.98
CA ALA A 206 -5.05 -21.45 -15.93
C ALA A 206 -4.48 -21.32 -17.35
N ALA A 207 -4.94 -22.18 -18.26
CA ALA A 207 -4.52 -22.13 -19.66
C ALA A 207 -5.62 -22.69 -20.57
N ILE A 208 -5.83 -22.05 -21.70
CA ILE A 208 -6.64 -22.56 -22.79
C ILE A 208 -5.74 -22.99 -23.96
N SER A 209 -6.04 -24.17 -24.51
CA SER A 209 -5.41 -24.68 -25.72
C SER A 209 -6.36 -24.54 -26.91
N PHE A 210 -5.82 -24.11 -28.04
CA PHE A 210 -6.55 -23.95 -29.30
C PHE A 210 -6.16 -25.02 -30.33
N PRO A 211 -7.03 -25.31 -31.31
CA PRO A 211 -6.68 -26.19 -32.42
C PRO A 211 -5.69 -25.51 -33.36
N SER A 212 -4.92 -26.29 -34.12
CA SER A 212 -3.98 -25.80 -35.14
C SER A 212 -4.63 -24.93 -36.22
N ALA A 213 -5.96 -24.99 -36.37
CA ALA A 213 -6.73 -24.08 -37.21
C ALA A 213 -6.47 -22.59 -36.90
N VAL A 214 -6.11 -22.24 -35.65
CA VAL A 214 -5.79 -20.86 -35.25
C VAL A 214 -4.57 -20.31 -35.98
N ASP A 215 -3.60 -21.16 -36.33
CA ASP A 215 -2.37 -20.73 -36.98
C ASP A 215 -2.60 -20.25 -38.42
N TYR A 216 -3.68 -20.73 -39.04
CA TYR A 216 -4.10 -20.35 -40.40
C TYR A 216 -5.02 -19.13 -40.43
N LEU A 217 -5.38 -18.56 -39.28
CA LEU A 217 -6.18 -17.34 -39.24
C LEU A 217 -5.38 -16.12 -39.76
N PRO A 218 -6.07 -15.10 -40.28
CA PRO A 218 -5.44 -13.83 -40.62
C PRO A 218 -4.67 -13.25 -39.43
N PHE A 219 -3.56 -12.57 -39.70
CA PHE A 219 -2.70 -11.97 -38.68
C PHE A 219 -3.48 -11.14 -37.65
N ARG A 220 -4.47 -10.36 -38.10
CA ARG A 220 -5.33 -9.55 -37.20
C ARG A 220 -6.11 -10.39 -36.21
N SER A 221 -6.68 -11.51 -36.64
CA SER A 221 -7.40 -12.43 -35.76
C SER A 221 -6.46 -13.10 -34.76
N ARG A 222 -5.26 -13.52 -35.20
CA ARG A 222 -4.24 -14.09 -34.32
C ARG A 222 -3.75 -13.09 -33.27
N ALA A 223 -3.49 -11.84 -33.69
CA ALA A 223 -3.09 -10.76 -32.80
C ALA A 223 -4.18 -10.47 -31.75
N ARG A 224 -5.45 -10.34 -32.18
CA ARG A 224 -6.59 -10.19 -31.25
C ARG A 224 -6.67 -11.31 -30.23
N ILE A 225 -6.62 -12.57 -30.69
CA ILE A 225 -6.70 -13.72 -29.78
C ILE A 225 -5.51 -13.69 -28.83
N SER A 226 -4.30 -13.43 -29.30
CA SER A 226 -3.08 -13.41 -28.47
C SER A 226 -3.07 -12.31 -27.42
N THR A 227 -3.67 -11.14 -27.66
CA THR A 227 -3.68 -10.02 -26.69
C THR A 227 -4.94 -9.96 -25.82
N ALA A 228 -5.96 -10.75 -26.14
CA ALA A 228 -7.28 -10.64 -25.50
C ALA A 228 -7.25 -10.85 -23.98
N GLY A 229 -6.43 -11.78 -23.48
CA GLY A 229 -6.32 -12.03 -22.03
C GLY A 229 -5.75 -10.84 -21.28
N ALA A 230 -4.65 -10.26 -21.77
CA ALA A 230 -4.06 -9.05 -21.19
C ALA A 230 -5.04 -7.85 -21.26
N TRP A 231 -5.76 -7.72 -22.37
CA TRP A 231 -6.79 -6.70 -22.55
C TRP A 231 -7.91 -6.81 -21.51
N HIS A 232 -8.39 -8.02 -21.22
CA HIS A 232 -9.40 -8.26 -20.18
C HIS A 232 -8.90 -7.87 -18.80
N ASN A 233 -7.68 -8.26 -18.44
CA ASN A 233 -7.09 -7.90 -17.15
C ASN A 233 -6.94 -6.37 -17.02
N LEU A 234 -6.47 -5.68 -18.06
CA LEU A 234 -6.38 -4.22 -18.08
C LEU A 234 -7.74 -3.57 -17.82
N LEU A 235 -8.80 -4.05 -18.48
CA LEU A 235 -10.15 -3.54 -18.27
C LEU A 235 -10.67 -3.83 -16.87
N THR A 236 -10.40 -5.03 -16.33
CA THR A 236 -10.73 -5.34 -14.93
C THR A 236 -10.04 -4.37 -13.99
N CYS A 237 -8.75 -4.05 -14.20
CA CYS A 237 -8.05 -3.05 -13.41
C CYS A 237 -8.71 -1.66 -13.52
N VAL A 238 -9.05 -1.21 -14.73
CA VAL A 238 -9.71 0.09 -14.93
C VAL A 238 -11.08 0.15 -14.25
N VAL A 239 -11.88 -0.91 -14.35
CA VAL A 239 -13.20 -0.99 -13.71
C VAL A 239 -13.08 -1.00 -12.19
N LEU A 240 -12.18 -1.81 -11.63
CA LEU A 240 -11.94 -1.84 -10.19
C LEU A 240 -11.43 -0.49 -9.69
N ALA A 241 -10.58 0.17 -10.47
CA ALA A 241 -10.08 1.50 -10.15
C ALA A 241 -11.20 2.54 -10.10
N ALA A 242 -12.07 2.55 -11.11
CA ALA A 242 -13.22 3.44 -11.14
C ALA A 242 -14.16 3.17 -9.95
N LEU A 243 -14.44 1.91 -9.64
CA LEU A 243 -15.27 1.54 -8.48
C LEU A 243 -14.66 2.00 -7.17
N ALA A 244 -13.36 1.79 -6.97
CA ALA A 244 -12.66 2.20 -5.76
C ALA A 244 -12.66 3.73 -5.59
N ALA A 245 -12.48 4.47 -6.68
CA ALA A 245 -12.60 5.93 -6.69
C ALA A 245 -14.02 6.38 -6.30
N THR A 246 -15.07 5.77 -6.87
CA THR A 246 -16.47 6.13 -6.54
C THR A 246 -16.85 5.81 -5.09
N ALA A 247 -16.23 4.80 -4.48
CA ALA A 247 -16.48 4.40 -3.11
C ALA A 247 -15.58 5.13 -2.10
N ASN A 248 -14.79 6.14 -2.52
CA ASN A 248 -13.79 6.83 -1.70
C ASN A 248 -12.84 5.88 -0.95
N LEU A 249 -12.61 4.67 -1.49
CA LEU A 249 -11.68 3.70 -0.90
C LEU A 249 -10.22 4.19 -0.95
N TRP A 250 -9.98 5.26 -1.70
CA TRP A 250 -8.66 5.85 -1.94
C TRP A 250 -8.55 7.30 -1.50
N ALA A 251 -9.45 7.79 -0.63
CA ALA A 251 -9.32 9.15 -0.12
C ALA A 251 -7.95 9.29 0.57
N PRO A 252 -7.02 10.11 0.03
CA PRO A 252 -5.74 10.32 0.68
C PRO A 252 -6.02 11.01 2.01
N VAL A 253 -5.59 10.38 3.10
CA VAL A 253 -5.55 11.05 4.39
C VAL A 253 -4.32 11.94 4.35
N ASP A 254 -4.51 13.25 4.26
CA ASP A 254 -3.41 14.21 4.32
C ASP A 254 -2.70 14.08 5.67
N GLY A 255 -1.46 13.59 5.65
CA GLY A 255 -0.69 13.29 6.85
C GLY A 255 0.62 12.56 6.56
N LEU A 256 1.34 12.21 7.62
CA LEU A 256 2.63 11.54 7.55
C LEU A 256 2.49 10.09 8.02
N THR A 257 2.81 9.15 7.14
CA THR A 257 2.75 7.71 7.45
C THR A 257 3.95 7.29 8.29
N ILE A 258 3.67 6.69 9.44
CA ILE A 258 4.69 6.18 10.36
C ILE A 258 5.40 4.98 9.69
N ASP A 259 6.72 5.04 9.65
CA ASP A 259 7.57 3.91 9.26
C ASP A 259 7.92 3.05 10.47
N ASN A 260 8.45 3.69 11.51
CA ASN A 260 8.85 3.04 12.75
C ASN A 260 8.71 3.98 13.96
N VAL A 261 8.45 3.38 15.12
CA VAL A 261 8.39 4.05 16.43
C VAL A 261 9.48 3.46 17.31
N ALA A 262 10.41 4.30 17.79
CA ALA A 262 11.51 3.87 18.64
C ALA A 262 10.99 3.29 19.97
N LEU A 263 11.59 2.18 20.41
CA LEU A 263 11.24 1.50 21.66
C LEU A 263 11.71 2.29 22.88
N GLY A 264 10.96 2.22 23.97
CA GLY A 264 11.31 2.82 25.26
C GLY A 264 10.70 4.20 25.51
N TYR A 265 9.95 4.73 24.54
CA TYR A 265 9.21 5.99 24.66
C TYR A 265 7.74 5.80 25.02
N GLY A 266 7.21 4.57 25.04
CA GLY A 266 5.84 4.24 25.44
C GLY A 266 4.79 4.36 24.33
N LEU A 267 5.12 4.99 23.19
CA LEU A 267 4.19 5.13 22.05
C LEU A 267 4.07 3.85 21.22
N GLU A 268 5.04 2.94 21.31
CA GLU A 268 5.05 1.68 20.55
C GLU A 268 3.82 0.80 20.82
N THR A 269 3.14 1.02 21.95
CA THR A 269 1.92 0.30 22.33
C THR A 269 0.67 0.87 21.66
N GLN A 270 0.70 2.14 21.23
CA GLN A 270 -0.45 2.86 20.72
C GLN A 270 -0.34 3.20 19.23
N LEU A 271 0.85 3.62 18.78
CA LEU A 271 1.14 3.93 17.39
C LEU A 271 1.85 2.75 16.73
N LYS A 272 1.43 2.42 15.52
CA LYS A 272 1.98 1.31 14.74
C LYS A 272 2.55 1.79 13.41
N PRO A 273 3.56 1.09 12.87
CA PRO A 273 3.95 1.25 11.48
C PRO A 273 2.72 1.17 10.56
N GLY A 274 2.56 2.16 9.68
CA GLY A 274 1.40 2.29 8.77
C GLY A 274 0.32 3.27 9.21
N ASP A 275 0.26 3.65 10.49
CA ASP A 275 -0.64 4.72 10.94
C ASP A 275 -0.27 6.06 10.29
N VAL A 276 -1.27 6.92 10.05
CA VAL A 276 -1.05 8.24 9.42
C VAL A 276 -1.29 9.34 10.42
N ILE A 277 -0.24 10.04 10.84
CA ILE A 277 -0.36 11.21 11.71
C ILE A 277 -0.87 12.37 10.87
N THR A 278 -2.00 12.96 11.30
CA THR A 278 -2.65 14.07 10.59
C THR A 278 -2.40 15.40 11.29
N HIS A 279 -2.47 15.41 12.62
CA HIS A 279 -2.28 16.61 13.43
C HIS A 279 -1.44 16.31 14.65
N VAL A 280 -0.62 17.29 15.03
CA VAL A 280 -0.05 17.37 16.37
C VAL A 280 -0.58 18.66 16.97
N ASP A 281 -1.22 18.53 18.11
CA ASP A 281 -2.13 19.50 18.70
C ASP A 281 -3.21 19.89 17.70
N ASP A 282 -3.31 21.18 17.37
CA ASP A 282 -4.25 21.69 16.36
C ASP A 282 -3.55 22.02 15.03
N ILE A 283 -2.28 21.62 14.88
CA ILE A 283 -1.47 21.91 13.69
C ILE A 283 -1.48 20.69 12.76
N LEU A 284 -1.91 20.91 11.52
CA LEU A 284 -1.82 19.92 10.45
C LEU A 284 -0.34 19.63 10.16
N VAL A 285 0.07 18.35 10.12
CA VAL A 285 1.49 17.99 9.87
C VAL A 285 1.84 17.86 8.39
N ALA A 286 0.87 18.08 7.50
CA ALA A 286 1.03 18.12 6.06
C ALA A 286 0.93 19.56 5.53
N PRO A 287 1.70 19.97 4.51
CA PRO A 287 2.63 19.18 3.68
C PRO A 287 4.08 19.09 4.22
N GLU A 288 4.95 18.36 3.50
CA GLU A 288 6.36 18.08 3.80
C GLU A 288 7.12 19.32 4.34
N GLY A 289 7.85 19.16 5.45
CA GLY A 289 8.54 20.24 6.17
C GLY A 289 7.75 20.80 7.38
N MET A 290 6.42 20.65 7.43
CA MET A 290 5.60 21.07 8.57
C MET A 290 5.95 20.29 9.85
N TRP A 291 6.33 19.02 9.74
CA TRP A 291 6.76 18.22 10.89
C TRP A 291 7.93 18.83 11.66
N GLN A 292 8.94 19.33 10.95
CA GLN A 292 10.09 19.98 11.60
C GLN A 292 9.68 21.27 12.30
N ARG A 293 8.75 22.05 11.72
CA ARG A 293 8.20 23.26 12.37
C ARG A 293 7.42 22.92 13.65
N VAL A 294 6.61 21.86 13.60
CA VAL A 294 5.82 21.34 14.73
C VAL A 294 6.70 20.82 15.87
N ILE A 295 7.82 20.17 15.53
CA ILE A 295 8.80 19.69 16.51
C ILE A 295 9.59 20.85 17.12
N ASN A 296 10.06 21.78 16.28
CA ASN A 296 10.94 22.88 16.70
C ASN A 296 10.19 24.02 17.42
N HIS A 297 8.87 23.88 17.59
CA HIS A 297 8.04 24.84 18.31
C HIS A 297 8.18 26.27 17.75
N GLU A 298 8.15 26.40 16.41
CA GLU A 298 7.87 27.71 15.81
C GLU A 298 6.44 28.09 16.21
N GLU A 299 6.32 28.89 17.26
CA GLU A 299 5.04 29.38 17.80
C GLU A 299 4.28 30.13 16.71
N ASP A 300 3.42 29.44 15.96
CA ASP A 300 2.33 30.08 15.23
C ASP A 300 1.28 30.50 16.27
N SER A 301 1.56 31.67 16.89
CA SER A 301 0.64 32.75 17.27
C SER A 301 -0.81 32.38 17.64
N SER A 302 -1.02 31.33 18.41
CA SER A 302 -2.33 30.87 18.88
C SER A 302 -2.59 31.24 20.34
N SER A 303 -1.95 32.32 20.82
CA SER A 303 -2.15 32.88 22.16
C SER A 303 -3.61 33.28 22.45
N ALA A 304 -4.52 33.22 21.45
CA ALA A 304 -5.95 33.50 21.57
C ALA A 304 -6.85 32.25 21.67
N LEU A 305 -6.37 31.04 21.35
CA LEU A 305 -7.20 29.83 21.29
C LEU A 305 -7.32 29.14 22.67
N GLY A 306 -8.43 28.44 22.90
CA GLY A 306 -8.68 27.68 24.12
C GLY A 306 -9.94 26.81 24.02
N TRP A 307 -10.42 26.32 25.16
CA TRP A 307 -11.61 25.47 25.27
C TRP A 307 -12.67 26.14 26.12
N CYS A 308 -13.91 26.19 25.61
CA CYS A 308 -15.05 26.65 26.40
C CYS A 308 -15.58 25.50 27.26
N ILE A 309 -15.47 25.61 28.58
CA ILE A 309 -16.01 24.61 29.51
C ILE A 309 -17.09 25.22 30.43
N PRO A 310 -18.05 24.42 30.92
CA PRO A 310 -19.06 24.93 31.84
C PRO A 310 -18.44 25.44 33.14
N LYS A 311 -18.94 26.57 33.66
CA LYS A 311 -18.46 27.17 34.93
C LYS A 311 -18.46 26.18 36.10
N GLY A 312 -19.48 25.33 36.18
CA GLY A 312 -19.58 24.32 37.25
C GLY A 312 -18.47 23.27 37.19
N VAL A 313 -17.99 22.91 36.00
CA VAL A 313 -16.89 21.94 35.84
C VAL A 313 -15.57 22.55 36.30
N LEU A 314 -15.31 23.81 35.94
CA LEU A 314 -14.10 24.52 36.39
C LEU A 314 -14.07 24.67 37.91
N LEU A 315 -15.18 25.10 38.51
CA LEU A 315 -15.28 25.31 39.96
C LEU A 315 -15.29 24.01 40.78
N ALA A 316 -15.67 22.88 40.17
CA ALA A 316 -15.56 21.57 40.78
C ALA A 316 -14.12 21.01 40.75
N GLY A 317 -13.25 21.55 39.89
CA GLY A 317 -11.85 21.17 39.81
C GLY A 317 -11.04 21.73 40.98
N GLU A 318 -10.05 20.94 41.43
CA GLU A 318 -9.13 21.35 42.50
C GLU A 318 -8.28 22.54 42.07
N LEU A 319 -8.03 23.49 42.97
CA LEU A 319 -7.08 24.56 42.70
C LEU A 319 -5.64 24.00 42.72
N GLY A 320 -4.84 24.39 41.73
CA GLY A 320 -3.50 23.87 41.51
C GLY A 320 -2.50 24.14 42.67
N PRO A 321 -1.34 23.47 42.65
CA PRO A 321 -0.85 22.61 41.57
C PRO A 321 -1.44 21.18 41.58
N CYS A 322 -1.53 20.56 40.41
CA CYS A 322 -2.11 19.23 40.26
C CYS A 322 -1.17 18.15 40.83
N THR A 323 -1.63 17.42 41.83
CA THR A 323 -0.86 16.33 42.47
C THR A 323 -1.08 14.98 41.80
N GLU A 324 -2.21 14.79 41.11
CA GLU A 324 -2.56 13.52 40.47
C GLU A 324 -2.14 13.48 39.00
N SER A 325 -1.51 12.38 38.58
CA SER A 325 -0.94 12.22 37.24
C SER A 325 -1.95 12.14 36.09
N HIS A 326 -3.23 11.97 36.41
CA HIS A 326 -4.33 11.93 35.43
C HIS A 326 -5.06 13.27 35.30
N LEU A 327 -4.71 14.26 36.13
CA LEU A 327 -5.24 15.62 36.07
C LEU A 327 -4.23 16.54 35.38
N VAL A 328 -4.76 17.54 34.69
CA VAL A 328 -3.99 18.50 33.92
C VAL A 328 -4.43 19.89 34.32
N ALA A 329 -3.46 20.80 34.47
CA ALA A 329 -3.72 22.17 34.89
C ALA A 329 -4.29 22.98 33.71
N PHE A 330 -5.43 23.63 33.94
CA PHE A 330 -6.05 24.58 33.03
C PHE A 330 -6.13 25.96 33.67
N THR A 331 -5.74 26.99 32.92
CA THR A 331 -5.80 28.39 33.34
C THR A 331 -6.94 29.09 32.58
N PRO A 332 -7.97 29.60 33.26
CA PRO A 332 -9.01 30.40 32.62
C PRO A 332 -8.44 31.72 32.09
N VAL A 333 -8.90 32.16 30.91
CA VAL A 333 -8.34 33.36 30.25
C VAL A 333 -8.52 34.65 31.07
N ASN A 334 -9.57 34.71 31.89
CA ASN A 334 -9.92 35.90 32.67
C ASN A 334 -9.45 35.84 34.14
N PHE A 335 -8.85 34.74 34.59
CA PHE A 335 -8.42 34.59 35.99
C PHE A 335 -7.07 33.86 36.08
N ASN A 336 -6.24 34.22 37.05
CA ASN A 336 -4.89 33.65 37.19
C ASN A 336 -4.86 32.39 38.09
N ALA A 337 -6.00 31.76 38.35
CA ALA A 337 -6.07 30.57 39.18
C ALA A 337 -6.12 29.32 38.30
N GLU A 338 -5.16 28.41 38.48
CA GLU A 338 -5.14 27.14 37.77
C GLU A 338 -6.10 26.14 38.43
N HIS A 339 -6.83 25.41 37.61
CA HIS A 339 -7.72 24.34 38.03
C HIS A 339 -7.29 23.02 37.41
N CYS A 340 -7.23 21.98 38.23
CA CYS A 340 -6.88 20.63 37.83
C CYS A 340 -8.13 19.91 37.36
N LEU A 341 -8.16 19.58 36.07
CA LEU A 341 -9.30 18.92 35.43
C LEU A 341 -8.83 17.68 34.69
N GLN A 342 -9.76 16.73 34.49
CA GLN A 342 -9.49 15.61 33.61
C GLN A 342 -9.36 16.12 32.17
N PRO A 343 -8.25 15.81 31.47
CA PRO A 343 -8.00 16.32 30.12
C PRO A 343 -8.99 15.75 29.11
N HIS A 344 -9.49 14.52 29.34
CA HIS A 344 -10.63 13.98 28.62
C HIS A 344 -11.92 14.32 29.41
N PRO A 345 -12.95 14.95 28.81
CA PRO A 345 -13.22 15.12 27.38
C PRO A 345 -12.75 16.46 26.76
N ILE A 346 -12.20 17.38 27.55
CA ILE A 346 -11.92 18.77 27.13
C ILE A 346 -11.01 18.82 25.89
N LEU A 347 -9.89 18.10 25.94
CA LEU A 347 -8.87 18.09 24.88
C LEU A 347 -9.25 17.26 23.65
N LYS A 348 -10.41 16.57 23.66
CA LYS A 348 -10.90 15.79 22.52
C LYS A 348 -11.22 16.69 21.33
N GLU A 349 -11.71 17.89 21.60
CA GLU A 349 -12.01 18.90 20.59
C GLU A 349 -10.78 19.77 20.31
N PRO A 350 -10.60 20.27 19.08
CA PRO A 350 -9.54 21.23 18.78
C PRO A 350 -9.75 22.53 19.55
N ALA A 351 -8.66 23.25 19.86
CA ALA A 351 -8.79 24.55 20.49
C ALA A 351 -9.51 25.52 19.53
N GLY A 352 -10.48 26.25 20.04
CA GLY A 352 -11.27 27.22 19.28
C GLY A 352 -11.08 28.64 19.79
N ASP A 353 -11.74 29.57 19.12
CA ASP A 353 -11.83 30.94 19.61
C ASP A 353 -12.56 30.97 20.96
N CYS A 354 -12.03 31.75 21.91
CA CYS A 354 -12.60 31.91 23.25
C CYS A 354 -13.93 32.71 23.30
N ASN A 355 -14.80 32.57 22.31
CA ASN A 355 -16.13 33.17 22.27
C ASN A 355 -17.17 32.24 22.91
N CYS A 356 -17.10 32.09 24.23
CA CYS A 356 -17.95 31.15 24.97
C CYS A 356 -19.32 31.75 25.32
N GLU A 357 -20.33 30.88 25.48
CA GLU A 357 -21.62 31.27 26.05
C GLU A 357 -21.48 31.81 27.49
N LYS A 358 -22.47 32.58 27.98
CA LYS A 358 -22.43 33.20 29.32
C LYS A 358 -22.27 32.19 30.48
N THR A 359 -22.64 30.93 30.27
CA THR A 359 -22.55 29.81 31.22
C THR A 359 -21.20 29.09 31.20
N HIS A 360 -20.36 29.39 30.20
CA HIS A 360 -19.05 28.78 29.97
C HIS A 360 -17.92 29.77 30.26
N ILE A 361 -16.73 29.25 30.50
CA ILE A 361 -15.48 30.01 30.64
C ILE A 361 -14.46 29.42 29.68
N CYS A 362 -13.72 30.28 28.99
CA CYS A 362 -12.59 29.82 28.18
C CYS A 362 -11.41 29.47 29.08
N VAL A 363 -10.89 28.27 28.92
CA VAL A 363 -9.69 27.79 29.59
C VAL A 363 -8.60 27.47 28.57
N LYS A 364 -7.35 27.65 28.99
CA LYS A 364 -6.16 27.28 28.24
C LYS A 364 -5.40 26.23 29.03
N LEU A 365 -4.63 25.43 28.32
CA LEU A 365 -3.70 24.52 28.95
C LEU A 365 -2.61 25.35 29.64
N SER A 366 -2.30 25.03 30.90
CA SER A 366 -1.18 25.64 31.60
C SER A 366 0.14 25.33 30.87
N LYS A 367 1.10 26.26 30.89
CA LYS A 367 2.38 26.08 30.17
C LYS A 367 3.21 24.96 30.80
N GLU A 368 3.01 24.71 32.07
CA GLU A 368 3.69 23.72 32.88
C GLU A 368 3.15 22.30 32.66
N ALA A 369 1.95 22.17 32.06
CA ALA A 369 1.24 20.90 31.97
C ALA A 369 1.79 19.93 30.90
N ASN A 370 2.64 20.40 29.97
CA ASN A 370 3.34 19.60 28.95
C ASN A 370 2.51 18.44 28.38
N VAL A 371 1.38 18.74 27.72
CA VAL A 371 0.53 17.73 27.07
C VAL A 371 0.61 17.89 25.56
N VAL A 372 0.85 16.79 24.84
CA VAL A 372 0.88 16.74 23.38
C VAL A 372 -0.31 15.92 22.89
N ARG A 373 -1.03 16.42 21.89
CA ARG A 373 -2.17 15.69 21.30
C ARG A 373 -1.79 15.20 19.92
N ILE A 374 -1.81 13.90 19.68
CA ILE A 374 -1.47 13.33 18.38
C ILE A 374 -2.74 12.75 17.78
N ARG A 375 -3.22 13.35 16.68
CA ARG A 375 -4.35 12.81 15.91
C ARG A 375 -3.83 11.98 14.76
N TYR A 376 -4.23 10.72 14.71
CA TYR A 376 -3.76 9.78 13.70
C TYR A 376 -4.91 8.95 13.14
N TRP A 377 -4.70 8.40 11.95
CA TRP A 377 -5.61 7.48 11.29
C TRP A 377 -5.02 6.07 11.35
N ASP A 378 -5.78 5.14 11.92
CA ASP A 378 -5.38 3.73 12.13
C ASP A 378 -5.73 2.80 10.95
N GLY A 379 -6.12 3.38 9.82
CA GLY A 379 -6.66 2.65 8.66
C GLY A 379 -8.18 2.50 8.65
N LYS A 380 -8.87 2.78 9.76
CA LYS A 380 -10.34 2.65 9.90
C LYS A 380 -11.02 3.92 10.40
N ALA A 381 -10.43 4.60 11.37
CA ALA A 381 -11.00 5.76 12.04
C ALA A 381 -9.91 6.74 12.50
N SER A 382 -10.31 8.00 12.67
CA SER A 382 -9.45 9.01 13.29
C SER A 382 -9.43 8.77 14.79
N GLN A 383 -8.24 8.57 15.33
CA GLN A 383 -7.96 8.41 16.75
C GLN A 383 -7.21 9.63 17.27
N GLN A 384 -7.28 9.85 18.59
CA GLN A 384 -6.51 10.89 19.25
C GLN A 384 -5.81 10.33 20.47
N LEU A 385 -4.49 10.50 20.51
CA LEU A 385 -3.61 10.14 21.62
C LEU A 385 -3.26 11.40 22.41
N LEU A 386 -3.45 11.35 23.72
CA LEU A 386 -2.98 12.38 24.65
C LEU A 386 -1.70 11.87 25.32
N TRP A 387 -0.59 12.55 25.09
CA TRP A 387 0.69 12.25 25.71
C TRP A 387 1.01 13.26 26.80
N SER A 388 1.29 12.78 28.02
CA SER A 388 1.75 13.60 29.14
C SER A 388 3.27 13.54 29.20
N GLY A 389 3.94 14.65 28.91
CA GLY A 389 5.39 14.76 28.87
C GLY A 389 5.91 15.69 27.77
N ASP A 390 7.23 15.79 27.68
CA ASP A 390 7.90 16.63 26.69
C ASP A 390 7.62 16.16 25.25
N ARG A 391 7.56 17.12 24.33
CA ARG A 391 7.46 16.92 22.87
C ARG A 391 8.66 16.18 22.29
N THR A 392 9.75 16.00 23.05
CA THR A 392 10.88 15.15 22.65
C THR A 392 10.46 13.74 22.25
N VAL A 393 9.31 13.29 22.77
CA VAL A 393 8.65 12.04 22.38
C VAL A 393 8.40 11.92 20.87
N LEU A 394 8.18 13.04 20.17
CA LEU A 394 7.92 13.07 18.73
C LEU A 394 9.15 12.66 17.91
N TYR A 395 10.37 12.84 18.43
CA TYR A 395 11.59 12.36 17.77
C TYR A 395 11.70 10.83 17.73
N ALA A 396 10.90 10.12 18.53
CA ALA A 396 10.82 8.66 18.48
C ALA A 396 10.08 8.17 17.22
N ILE A 397 9.40 9.05 16.48
CA ILE A 397 8.58 8.70 15.32
C ILE A 397 9.38 8.99 14.04
N SER A 398 9.55 7.94 13.24
CA SER A 398 10.12 8.03 11.89
C SER A 398 9.03 7.84 10.84
N PHE A 399 9.15 8.57 9.73
CA PHE A 399 8.16 8.55 8.65
C PHE A 399 8.76 7.95 7.40
N LYS A 400 7.90 7.36 6.56
CA LYS A 400 8.33 6.91 5.24
C LYS A 400 8.69 8.13 4.39
N GLU A 401 9.90 8.15 3.84
CA GLU A 401 10.27 9.15 2.83
C GLU A 401 9.30 9.01 1.64
N THR A 402 8.43 10.01 1.48
CA THR A 402 7.58 10.11 0.30
C THR A 402 8.41 10.66 -0.85
N HIS A 403 9.28 9.83 -1.43
CA HIS A 403 9.86 10.15 -2.71
C HIS A 403 8.72 10.40 -3.70
N ARG A 404 8.56 11.65 -4.14
CA ARG A 404 7.72 12.00 -5.29
C ARG A 404 8.51 11.72 -6.57
N PRO A 405 8.17 10.66 -7.32
CA PRO A 405 8.25 10.73 -8.77
C PRO A 405 6.85 10.53 -9.35
N LEU A 406 6.37 11.57 -10.04
CA LEU A 406 5.15 11.63 -10.85
C LEU A 406 3.86 11.06 -10.24
N LYS A 407 2.97 11.98 -9.86
CA LYS A 407 1.52 11.74 -9.74
C LYS A 407 1.03 10.87 -10.91
N SER A 408 0.65 9.62 -10.63
CA SER A 408 -0.63 9.00 -11.02
C SER A 408 -0.61 7.51 -11.40
N LEU A 409 0.50 6.76 -11.35
CA LEU A 409 0.45 5.33 -11.76
C LEU A 409 1.26 4.33 -10.91
N THR A 410 2.08 4.77 -9.94
CA THR A 410 3.02 3.89 -9.21
C THR A 410 2.67 3.60 -7.74
N GLU A 411 1.59 4.17 -7.20
CA GLU A 411 1.15 3.97 -5.80
C GLU A 411 0.56 2.58 -5.49
N TRP A 412 0.54 1.65 -6.45
CA TRP A 412 0.02 0.29 -6.20
C TRP A 412 0.88 -0.52 -5.23
N ALA A 413 2.17 -0.22 -5.10
CA ALA A 413 3.09 -1.02 -4.27
C ALA A 413 3.03 -0.65 -2.77
N SER A 414 2.68 0.58 -2.41
CA SER A 414 2.56 1.03 -1.01
C SER A 414 1.28 0.52 -0.33
N LEU A 415 0.26 0.14 -1.11
CA LEU A 415 -1.05 -0.34 -0.65
C LEU A 415 -1.08 -1.78 -0.12
N PHE A 416 -0.03 -2.58 -0.34
CA PHE A 416 0.05 -3.96 0.18
C PHE A 416 0.90 -4.09 1.45
N ASN A 417 1.43 -2.97 1.94
CA ASN A 417 2.29 -2.88 3.12
C ASN A 417 1.58 -2.34 4.38
N SER A 418 0.25 -2.28 4.36
CA SER A 418 -0.61 -1.97 5.52
C SER A 418 -1.14 -3.23 6.19
#